data_AF-A0A1Q7PI32-F1
#
_entry.id   AF-A0A1Q7PI32-F1
#
_cell.length_a   1.000
_cell.length_b   1.000
_cell.length_c   1.000
_cell.angle_alpha   90.00
_cell.angle_beta   90.00
_cell.angle_gamma   90.00
#
_symmetry.space_group_name_H-M   'P 1'
#
loop_
_entity.id
_entity.type
_entity.pdbx_description
1 polymer ?
#
loop_
_entity_poly.entity_id
_entity_poly.type
_entity_poly.pdbx_seq_one_letter_code
_entity_poly.pdbx_strand_id
1 'polypeptide(L)' 'MPTTRAVSRSLVLSILAVLVLASAAVALEVGQKAPDFSLNGTDGKPVKLSELTAKGPIVIYTFIAAFTPT' A
#
# COMPACT_ATOMS: atom_id res chain seq x y z
N MET A 1 -36.50 -21.46 -12.12
CA MET A 1 -35.35 -20.95 -12.90
C MET A 1 -35.22 -19.46 -12.62
N PRO A 2 -34.33 -19.02 -11.72
CA PRO A 2 -34.17 -17.59 -11.48
C PRO A 2 -33.56 -16.98 -12.73
N THR A 3 -34.32 -16.07 -13.33
CA THR A 3 -34.03 -15.35 -14.56
C THR A 3 -32.65 -14.71 -14.54
N THR A 4 -31.92 -14.75 -15.64
CA THR A 4 -30.55 -14.23 -15.89
C THR A 4 -30.27 -12.83 -15.33
N ARG A 5 -31.32 -12.01 -15.12
CA ARG A 5 -31.28 -10.67 -14.50
C ARG A 5 -31.03 -10.68 -12.99
N ALA A 6 -31.44 -11.73 -12.28
CA ALA A 6 -31.20 -11.89 -10.84
C ALA A 6 -29.74 -12.29 -10.56
N VAL A 7 -29.18 -13.16 -11.40
CA VAL A 7 -27.78 -13.60 -11.32
C VAL A 7 -26.82 -12.44 -11.61
N SER A 8 -27.12 -11.64 -12.63
CA SER A 8 -26.31 -10.45 -12.97
C SER A 8 -26.35 -9.36 -11.90
N ARG A 9 -27.51 -9.11 -11.28
CA ARG A 9 -27.62 -8.18 -10.14
C ARG A 9 -26.83 -8.66 -8.92
N SER A 10 -26.89 -9.95 -8.60
CA SER A 10 -26.10 -10.52 -7.51
C SER A 10 -24.60 -10.38 -7.78
N LEU A 11 -24.16 -10.60 -9.02
CA LEU A 11 -22.76 -10.45 -9.39
C LEU A 11 -22.27 -9.00 -9.24
N VAL A 12 -23.05 -8.03 -9.70
CA VAL A 12 -22.71 -6.61 -9.59
C VAL A 12 -22.64 -6.19 -8.12
N LEU A 13 -23.59 -6.62 -7.29
CA LEU A 13 -23.59 -6.34 -5.84
C LEU A 13 -22.37 -6.94 -5.14
N SER A 14 -21.97 -8.16 -5.51
CA SER A 14 -20.76 -8.80 -4.96
C SER A 14 -19.49 -8.05 -5.32
N ILE A 15 -19.36 -7.60 -6.58
CA ILE A 15 -18.20 -6.81 -7.03
C ILE A 15 -18.13 -5.47 -6.29
N LEU A 16 -19.28 -4.80 -6.12
CA LEU A 16 -19.36 -3.55 -5.39
C LEU A 16 -18.94 -3.73 -3.92
N ALA A 17 -19.37 -4.82 -3.27
CA ALA A 17 -18.99 -5.13 -1.90
C ALA A 17 -17.48 -5.37 -1.74
N VAL A 18 -16.84 -6.08 -2.69
CA VAL A 18 -15.39 -6.29 -2.70
C VAL A 18 -14.64 -4.97 -2.88
N LEU A 19 -15.14 -4.06 -3.72
CA LEU A 19 -14.52 -2.75 -3.92
C LEU A 19 -14.62 -1.86 -2.67
N VAL A 20 -15.72 -1.93 -1.91
CA VAL A 20 -15.87 -1.21 -0.63
C VAL A 20 -14.92 -1.75 0.45
N LEU A 21 -14.60 -3.04 0.40
CA LEU A 21 -13.66 -3.70 1.32
C LEU A 21 -12.18 -3.49 0.94
N ALA A 22 -11.88 -2.90 -0.23
CA ALA A 22 -10.54 -2.47 -0.59
C ALA A 22 -10.12 -1.30 0.31
N SER A 23 -9.63 -1.64 1.49
CA SER A 23 -9.18 -0.69 2.51
C SER A 23 -8.06 0.20 1.98
N ALA A 24 -8.23 1.52 2.17
CA ALA A 24 -7.12 2.45 2.03
C ALA A 24 -6.10 2.17 3.14
N ALA A 25 -4.81 2.21 2.80
CA ALA A 25 -3.76 2.11 3.81
C ALA A 25 -3.91 3.27 4.81
N VAL A 26 -4.15 2.94 6.08
CA VAL A 26 -4.29 3.94 7.16
C VAL A 26 -2.93 4.57 7.42
N ALA A 27 -2.92 5.87 7.72
CA ALA A 27 -1.69 6.56 8.13
C ALA A 27 -1.10 5.89 9.39
N LEU A 28 0.22 5.80 9.45
CA LEU A 28 0.92 5.20 10.58
C LEU A 28 0.98 6.20 11.74
N GLU A 29 0.56 5.78 12.92
CA GLU A 29 0.58 6.58 14.15
C GLU A 29 1.90 6.40 14.93
N VAL A 30 2.22 7.36 15.81
CA VAL A 30 3.40 7.28 16.69
C VAL A 30 3.33 6.03 17.56
N GLY A 31 4.44 5.30 17.64
CA GLY A 31 4.55 4.04 18.40
C GLY A 31 4.12 2.80 17.61
N GLN A 32 3.47 2.93 16.45
CA GLN A 32 3.25 1.79 15.57
C GLN A 32 4.55 1.38 14.86
N LYS A 33 4.73 0.07 14.69
CA LYS A 33 5.87 -0.47 13.96
C LYS A 33 5.76 -0.06 12.48
N ALA A 34 6.83 0.54 11.96
CA ALA A 34 6.93 0.82 10.53
C ALA A 34 6.78 -0.47 9.70
N PRO A 35 5.91 -0.48 8.67
CA PRO A 35 5.79 -1.59 7.74
C PRO A 35 7.13 -1.89 7.06
N ASP A 36 7.48 -3.16 6.96
CA ASP A 36 8.69 -3.57 6.26
C ASP A 36 8.49 -3.44 4.74
N PHE A 37 9.51 -2.92 4.05
CA PHE A 37 9.49 -2.75 2.60
C PHE A 37 10.89 -2.96 2.02
N SER A 38 10.93 -3.24 0.72
CA SER A 38 12.16 -3.32 -0.07
C SER A 38 12.04 -2.41 -1.28
N LEU A 39 13.00 -1.51 -1.47
CA LEU A 39 13.07 -0.58 -2.59
C LEU A 39 14.45 -0.63 -3.20
N ASN A 40 14.55 -0.32 -4.49
CA ASN A 40 15.86 -0.16 -5.12
C ASN A 40 16.50 1.15 -4.63
N GLY A 41 17.73 1.06 -4.17
CA GLY A 41 18.57 2.22 -3.86
C GLY A 41 19.00 2.96 -5.12
N THR A 42 19.77 4.03 -4.94
CA THR A 42 20.32 4.83 -6.05
C THR A 42 21.29 4.06 -6.94
N ASP A 43 21.85 2.96 -6.44
CA ASP A 43 22.71 2.03 -7.17
C ASP A 43 21.92 0.90 -7.87
N GLY A 44 20.59 0.93 -7.80
CA GLY A 44 19.70 -0.08 -8.36
C GLY A 44 19.60 -1.37 -7.56
N LYS A 45 20.30 -1.49 -6.41
CA LYS A 45 20.24 -2.70 -5.57
C LYS A 45 19.08 -2.62 -4.59
N PRO A 46 18.44 -3.76 -4.26
CA PRO A 46 17.37 -3.78 -3.28
C PRO A 46 17.90 -3.45 -1.89
N VAL A 47 17.20 -2.57 -1.18
CA VAL A 47 17.45 -2.17 0.19
C VAL A 47 16.19 -2.40 1.00
N LYS A 48 16.33 -3.12 2.11
CA LYS A 48 15.22 -3.51 2.98
C LYS A 48 15.21 -2.71 4.28
N LEU A 49 14.04 -2.21 4.69
CA LEU A 49 13.92 -1.41 5.91
C LEU A 49 14.41 -2.18 7.15
N SER A 50 14.05 -3.46 7.28
CA SER A 50 14.47 -4.30 8.41
C SER A 50 15.99 -4.35 8.59
N GLU A 51 16.76 -4.38 7.50
CA GLU A 51 18.23 -4.44 7.55
C GLU A 51 18.85 -3.11 7.98
N LEU A 52 18.23 -1.98 7.60
CA LEU A 52 18.67 -0.65 8.02
C LEU A 52 18.39 -0.42 9.50
N THR A 53 17.17 -0.74 9.95
CA THR A 53 16.79 -0.59 11.37
C THR A 53 17.57 -1.49 12.31
N ALA A 54 18.06 -2.64 11.84
CA ALA A 54 18.96 -3.50 12.61
C ALA A 54 20.33 -2.85 12.90
N LYS A 55 20.73 -1.85 12.09
CA LYS A 55 22.01 -1.13 12.25
C LYS A 55 21.87 0.12 13.11
N GLY A 56 20.65 0.60 13.35
CA GLY A 56 20.41 1.79 14.15
C GLY A 56 19.11 2.53 13.79
N PRO A 57 18.86 3.69 14.42
CA PRO A 57 17.70 4.52 14.13
C PRO A 57 17.79 5.12 12.72
N ILE A 58 16.64 5.23 12.05
CA ILE A 58 16.54 5.69 10.66
C ILE A 58 15.50 6.81 10.58
N VAL A 59 15.78 7.83 9.77
CA VAL A 59 14.82 8.87 9.38
C VAL A 59 14.36 8.58 7.95
N ILE A 60 13.05 8.48 7.75
CA ILE A 60 12.44 8.30 6.44
C ILE A 60 11.70 9.59 6.09
N TYR A 61 12.00 10.13 4.91
CA TYR A 61 11.27 11.24 4.31
C TYR A 61 10.93 10.89 2.88
N THR A 62 9.80 11.41 2.39
CA THR A 62 9.34 11.22 1.01
C THR A 62 9.12 12.59 0.37
N PHE A 63 9.19 12.61 -0.96
CA PHE A 63 8.93 13.79 -1.79
C PHE A 63 8.14 13.32 -3.03
N ILE A 64 7.43 14.24 -3.68
CA ILE A 64 6.48 13.89 -4.74
C ILE A 64 7.18 13.25 -5.94
N ALA A 65 8.19 13.92 -6.49
CA ALA A 65 8.97 13.43 -7.62
C ALA A 65 10.31 14.15 -7.72
N ALA A 66 11.30 13.47 -8.30
CA ALA A 66 12.61 14.09 -8.54
C ALA A 66 12.48 15.22 -9.57
N PHE A 67 13.31 16.25 -9.43
CA PHE A 67 13.35 17.41 -10.34
C PHE A 67 12.04 18.22 -10.43
N THR A 68 11.19 18.14 -9.40
CA THR A 68 9.97 18.97 -9.30
C THR A 68 10.23 20.17 -8.38
N PRO A 69 9.96 21.42 -8.82
CA PRO A 69 10.05 22.60 -7.96
C PRO A 69 9.11 22.52 -6.76
N THR A 70 9.52 23.14 -5.65
CA THR A 70 8.75 23.26 -4.40
C THR A 70 7.87 24.50 -4.38
#